data_AF-A0A923ML66-F1
#
_entry.id   AF-A0A923ML66-F1
#
_cell.length_a   1.000
_cell.length_b   1.000
_cell.length_c   1.000
_cell.angle_alpha   90.00
_cell.angle_beta   90.00
_cell.angle_gamma   90.00
#
_symmetry.space_group_name_H-M   'P 1'
#
loop_
_entity.id
_entity.type
_entity.pdbx_description
1 polymer ?
#
loop_
_entity_poly.entity_id
_entity_poly.type
_entity_poly.pdbx_seq_one_letter_code
_entity_poly.pdbx_strand_id
1 'polypeptide(L)'
;MARVERPEIGTEMYAVFEHLYSAQNRAGPLLEYCVCKGTVRGFSTGGYTEVCLAFTGPDGFPQPGYYRLDDIGKKLFYTAAEAATLAKSMTEKYERTWGWIGAPEIPMARPWAKLLEVPTNG
;
A
#
# COMPACT_ATOMS: atom_id res chain seq x y z
N MET A 1 -4.45 -25.77 -0.54
CA MET A 1 -4.41 -24.32 -0.78
C MET A 1 -4.53 -24.10 -2.28
N ALA A 2 -5.48 -23.29 -2.74
CA ALA A 2 -5.60 -22.97 -4.16
C ALA A 2 -4.28 -22.36 -4.64
N ARG A 3 -3.76 -22.82 -5.79
CA ARG A 3 -2.62 -22.19 -6.44
C ARG A 3 -3.04 -20.76 -6.79
N VAL A 4 -2.43 -19.77 -6.16
CA VAL A 4 -2.53 -18.39 -6.64
C VAL A 4 -1.85 -18.35 -8.00
N GLU A 5 -2.59 -17.93 -9.02
CA GLU A 5 -2.08 -17.81 -10.37
C GLU A 5 -1.00 -16.73 -10.43
N ARG A 6 0.08 -16.99 -11.18
CA ARG A 6 1.20 -16.04 -11.27
C ARG A 6 0.76 -14.88 -12.17
N PRO A 7 0.89 -13.62 -11.74
CA PRO A 7 0.57 -12.47 -12.59
C PRO A 7 1.49 -12.45 -13.83
N GLU A 8 1.03 -11.90 -14.95
CA GLU A 8 1.88 -11.75 -16.13
C GLU A 8 2.94 -10.66 -15.91
N ILE A 9 4.11 -10.79 -16.53
CA ILE A 9 5.10 -9.70 -16.55
C ILE A 9 4.49 -8.51 -17.27
N GLY A 10 4.62 -7.31 -16.70
CA GLY A 10 3.95 -6.11 -17.18
C GLY A 10 2.61 -5.82 -16.50
N THR A 11 2.05 -6.77 -15.74
CA THR A 11 0.82 -6.54 -14.97
C THR A 11 1.00 -5.39 -13.99
N GLU A 12 0.02 -4.48 -13.95
CA GLU A 12 -0.06 -3.45 -12.91
C GLU A 12 -0.69 -4.04 -11.64
N MET A 13 -0.04 -3.80 -10.50
CA MET A 13 -0.50 -4.21 -9.19
C MET A 13 -0.28 -3.08 -8.18
N TYR A 14 -0.95 -3.17 -7.04
CA TYR A 14 -1.00 -2.12 -6.03
C TYR A 14 -0.62 -2.66 -4.66
N ALA A 15 0.13 -1.88 -3.90
CA ALA A 15 0.50 -2.22 -2.54
C ALA A 15 0.47 -0.97 -1.65
N VAL A 16 0.37 -1.19 -0.34
CA VAL A 16 0.36 -0.11 0.66
C VAL A 16 1.77 0.12 1.18
N PHE A 17 2.23 1.36 1.13
CA PHE A 17 3.54 1.79 1.59
C PHE A 17 3.35 2.70 2.81
N GLU A 18 4.17 2.50 3.83
CA GLU A 18 4.34 3.48 4.91
C GLU A 18 5.11 4.67 4.37
N HIS A 19 4.56 5.87 4.58
CA HIS A 19 5.20 7.11 4.19
C HIS A 19 5.34 8.01 5.42
N LEU A 20 6.59 8.30 5.77
CA LEU A 20 6.93 9.25 6.82
C LEU A 20 7.34 10.57 6.19
N TYR A 21 6.65 11.64 6.52
CA TYR A 21 6.93 12.97 5.98
C TYR A 21 6.98 14.03 7.07
N SER A 22 7.68 15.13 6.80
CA SER A 22 7.78 16.25 7.73
C SER A 22 6.78 17.34 7.37
N ALA A 23 6.10 17.88 8.37
CA ALA A 23 5.29 19.10 8.23
C ALA A 23 6.07 20.30 8.77
N GLN A 24 5.97 21.44 8.09
CA GLN A 24 6.55 22.69 8.59
C GLN A 24 5.96 23.02 9.97
N ASN A 25 6.80 23.51 10.88
CA ASN A 25 6.43 23.89 12.27
C ASN A 25 5.95 22.75 13.18
N ARG A 26 6.33 21.50 12.91
CA ARG A 26 6.04 20.37 13.80
C ARG A 26 7.31 19.58 14.13
N ALA A 27 7.45 19.17 15.39
CA ALA A 27 8.47 18.23 15.81
C ALA A 27 8.04 16.78 15.47
N GLY A 28 8.93 16.05 14.81
CA GLY A 28 8.74 14.63 14.46
C GLY A 28 7.98 14.38 13.15
N PRO A 29 8.19 13.21 12.51
CA PRO A 29 7.53 12.87 11.26
C PRO A 29 6.05 12.53 11.47
N LEU A 30 5.25 12.84 10.47
CA LEU A 30 3.89 12.33 10.30
C LEU A 30 3.93 11.02 9.52
N LEU A 31 3.01 10.11 9.85
CA LEU A 31 2.82 8.85 9.14
C LEU A 31 1.54 8.91 8.30
N GLU A 32 1.61 8.38 7.09
CA GLU A 32 0.46 8.02 6.28
C GLU A 32 0.68 6.67 5.58
N TYR A 33 -0.41 6.08 5.14
CA TYR A 33 -0.40 4.84 4.35
C TYR A 33 -0.78 5.17 2.90
N CYS A 34 0.13 4.96 1.96
CA CYS A 34 -0.05 5.34 0.55
C CYS A 34 -0.26 4.12 -0.32
N VAL A 35 -1.23 4.18 -1.24
CA VAL A 35 -1.38 3.15 -2.29
C VAL A 35 -0.41 3.47 -3.42
N CYS A 36 0.57 2.59 -3.62
CA CYS A 36 1.57 2.72 -4.66
C CYS A 36 1.28 1.74 -5.79
N LYS A 37 1.37 2.23 -7.02
CA LYS A 37 1.25 1.41 -8.23
C LYS A 37 2.61 0.84 -8.60
N GLY A 38 2.65 -0.44 -8.93
CA GLY A 38 3.84 -1.13 -9.40
C GLY A 38 3.58 -2.01 -10.60
N THR A 39 4.61 -2.20 -11.40
CA THR A 39 4.58 -3.07 -12.58
C THR A 39 5.39 -4.32 -12.30
N VAL A 40 4.81 -5.50 -12.55
CA VAL A 40 5.52 -6.78 -12.44
C VAL A 40 6.68 -6.81 -13.44
N ARG A 41 7.90 -7.00 -12.94
CA ARG A 41 9.12 -7.07 -13.74
C ARG A 41 9.63 -8.50 -13.94
N GLY A 42 9.22 -9.42 -13.07
CA GLY A 42 9.63 -10.81 -13.15
C GLY A 42 9.38 -11.53 -11.84
N PHE A 43 10.06 -12.67 -11.71
CA PHE A 43 9.94 -13.55 -10.56
C PHE A 43 11.32 -13.96 -10.06
N SER A 44 11.51 -13.92 -8.75
CA SER A 44 12.68 -14.49 -8.09
C SER A 44 12.27 -15.81 -7.43
N THR A 45 13.08 -16.85 -7.58
CA THR A 45 12.82 -18.15 -6.96
C THR A 45 14.02 -18.55 -6.11
N GLY A 46 13.77 -18.70 -4.80
CA GLY A 46 14.68 -19.29 -3.83
C GLY A 46 13.95 -20.35 -3.01
N GLY A 47 13.84 -20.16 -1.69
CA GLY A 47 12.99 -20.99 -0.83
C GLY A 47 11.47 -20.81 -1.05
N TYR A 48 11.09 -19.75 -1.77
CA TYR A 48 9.73 -19.44 -2.21
C TYR A 48 9.81 -18.60 -3.51
N THR A 49 8.69 -18.49 -4.23
CA THR A 49 8.60 -17.63 -5.41
C THR A 49 8.08 -16.26 -5.00
N GLU A 50 8.85 -15.22 -5.33
CA GLU A 50 8.47 -13.82 -5.16
C GLU A 50 8.17 -13.18 -6.51
N VAL A 51 7.15 -12.33 -6.54
CA VAL A 51 6.87 -11.36 -7.59
C VAL A 51 7.79 -10.16 -7.37
N CYS A 52 8.59 -9.82 -8.38
CA CYS A 52 9.43 -8.63 -8.38
C CYS A 52 8.69 -7.51 -9.10
N LEU A 53 8.47 -6.38 -8.42
CA LEU A 53 7.77 -5.22 -8.96
C LEU A 53 8.64 -3.97 -8.91
N ALA A 54 8.42 -3.08 -9.88
CA ALA A 54 8.92 -1.70 -9.83
C ALA A 54 7.74 -0.78 -9.50
N PHE A 55 7.71 -0.27 -8.28
CA PHE A 55 6.71 0.69 -7.80
C PHE A 55 7.12 2.12 -8.11
N THR A 56 6.13 2.99 -8.26
CA THR A 56 6.28 4.42 -8.01
C THR A 56 5.93 4.68 -6.56
N GLY A 57 6.94 5.00 -5.74
CA GLY A 57 6.76 5.22 -4.30
C GLY A 57 5.97 6.51 -4.00
N PRO A 58 5.69 6.76 -2.71
CA PRO A 58 4.89 7.91 -2.26
C PRO A 58 5.44 9.26 -2.72
N ASP A 59 6.77 9.41 -2.72
CA ASP A 59 7.49 10.62 -3.16
C ASP A 59 7.71 10.68 -4.69
N GLY A 60 7.15 9.73 -5.46
CA GLY A 60 7.30 9.66 -6.91
C GLY A 60 8.59 8.97 -7.38
N PHE A 61 9.49 8.57 -6.49
CA PHE A 61 10.70 7.84 -6.86
C PHE A 61 10.44 6.34 -7.09
N PRO A 62 11.16 5.69 -8.04
CA PRO A 62 11.07 4.26 -8.23
C PRO A 62 11.50 3.48 -6.98
N GLN A 63 10.69 2.50 -6.56
CA GLN A 63 11.02 1.60 -5.45
C GLN A 63 10.83 0.14 -5.86
N PRO A 64 11.84 -0.74 -5.67
CA PRO A 64 11.66 -2.16 -5.90
C PRO A 64 10.77 -2.76 -4.79
N GLY A 65 9.90 -3.70 -5.17
CA GLY A 65 9.09 -4.45 -4.22
C GLY A 65 9.14 -5.95 -4.51
N TYR A 66 9.17 -6.74 -3.43
CA TYR A 66 9.23 -8.19 -3.48
C TYR A 66 8.11 -8.73 -2.62
N TYR A 67 7.21 -9.49 -3.23
CA TYR A 67 6.03 -10.05 -2.55
C TYR A 67 5.94 -11.52 -2.88
N ARG A 68 5.60 -12.34 -1.90
CA ARG A 68 5.37 -13.76 -2.18
C ARG A 68 4.10 -13.93 -2.99
N LEU A 69 4.00 -15.02 -3.75
CA LEU A 69 2.76 -15.35 -4.45
C LEU A 69 1.56 -15.46 -3.49
N ASP A 70 1.76 -15.89 -2.25
CA ASP A 70 0.70 -15.99 -1.24
C ASP A 70 0.41 -14.65 -0.51
N ASP A 71 1.16 -13.58 -0.80
CA ASP A 71 0.85 -12.21 -0.36
C ASP A 71 -0.16 -11.53 -1.30
N ILE A 72 -0.43 -12.09 -2.49
CA ILE A 72 -1.46 -11.59 -3.41
C ILE A 72 -2.83 -11.71 -2.74
N GLY A 73 -3.60 -10.62 -2.74
CA GLY A 73 -4.87 -10.49 -2.02
C GLY A 73 -4.73 -10.19 -0.53
N LYS A 74 -3.50 -10.09 0.02
CA LYS A 74 -3.24 -9.75 1.42
C LYS A 74 -2.43 -8.46 1.59
N LYS A 75 -1.41 -8.29 0.75
CA LYS A 75 -0.49 -7.14 0.76
C LYS A 75 -0.23 -6.57 -0.64
N LEU A 76 -0.39 -7.41 -1.66
CA LEU A 76 -0.29 -7.05 -3.07
C LEU A 76 -1.64 -7.31 -3.76
N PHE A 77 -2.15 -6.35 -4.51
CA PHE A 77 -3.51 -6.38 -5.03
C PHE A 77 -3.56 -6.06 -6.52
N TYR A 78 -4.58 -6.56 -7.22
CA TYR A 78 -4.78 -6.25 -8.63
C TYR A 78 -5.46 -4.89 -8.83
N THR A 79 -6.21 -4.41 -7.83
CA THR A 79 -6.89 -3.12 -7.91
C THR A 79 -6.41 -2.13 -6.85
N ALA A 80 -6.46 -0.83 -7.21
CA ALA A 80 -6.16 0.25 -6.28
C ALA A 80 -7.15 0.30 -5.10
N ALA A 81 -8.41 -0.08 -5.32
CA ALA A 81 -9.46 -0.08 -4.31
C ALA A 81 -9.25 -1.14 -3.22
N GLU A 82 -8.77 -2.34 -3.59
CA GLU A 82 -8.38 -3.37 -2.63
C GLU A 82 -7.20 -2.91 -1.76
N ALA A 83 -6.16 -2.34 -2.39
CA ALA A 83 -5.03 -1.77 -1.65
C ALA A 83 -5.46 -0.59 -0.76
N ALA A 84 -6.39 0.25 -1.22
CA ALA A 84 -6.95 1.34 -0.43
C ALA A 84 -7.76 0.84 0.77
N THR A 85 -8.45 -0.29 0.64
CA THR A 85 -9.16 -0.95 1.76
C THR A 85 -8.17 -1.41 2.82
N LEU A 86 -7.03 -1.98 2.41
CA LEU A 86 -5.95 -2.31 3.34
C LEU A 86 -5.38 -1.05 3.99
N ALA A 87 -5.09 0.00 3.22
CA ALA A 87 -4.54 1.25 3.74
C ALA A 87 -5.47 1.89 4.79
N LYS A 88 -6.78 1.89 4.54
CA LYS A 88 -7.80 2.30 5.51
C LYS A 88 -7.72 1.51 6.81
N SER A 89 -7.71 0.18 6.71
CA SER A 89 -7.60 -0.71 7.86
C SER A 89 -6.32 -0.46 8.67
N MET A 90 -5.19 -0.23 7.98
CA MET A 90 -3.92 0.11 8.63
C MET A 90 -3.97 1.48 9.33
N THR A 91 -4.53 2.50 8.69
CA THR A 91 -4.76 3.82 9.30
C THR A 91 -5.62 3.72 10.56
N GLU A 92 -6.78 3.07 10.47
CA GLU A 92 -7.70 2.94 11.61
C GLU A 92 -7.11 2.11 12.75
N LYS A 93 -6.35 1.06 12.43
CA LYS A 93 -5.63 0.25 13.42
C LYS A 93 -4.57 1.09 14.13
N TYR A 94 -3.77 1.84 13.38
CA TYR A 94 -2.74 2.71 13.95
C TYR A 94 -3.35 3.75 14.89
N GLU A 95 -4.36 4.50 14.41
CA GLU A 95 -5.07 5.50 15.21
C GLU A 95 -5.70 4.89 16.46
N ARG A 96 -6.27 3.67 16.39
CA ARG A 96 -6.80 2.97 17.56
C ARG A 96 -5.71 2.54 18.54
N THR A 97 -4.60 1.99 18.05
CA THR A 97 -3.47 1.53 18.88
C THR A 97 -2.81 2.69 19.62
N TRP A 98 -2.78 3.88 19.03
CA TRP A 98 -2.21 5.07 19.66
C TRP A 98 -3.27 6.01 20.27
N GLY A 99 -4.56 5.74 20.11
CA GLY A 99 -5.61 6.62 20.64
C GLY A 99 -5.61 6.76 22.17
N TRP A 100 -5.03 5.82 22.91
CA TRP A 100 -4.94 5.88 24.38
C TRP A 100 -3.98 6.95 24.90
N ILE A 101 -3.03 7.43 24.08
CA ILE A 101 -2.17 8.60 24.41
C ILE A 101 -2.84 9.94 24.06
N GLY A 102 -4.12 9.92 23.66
CA GLY A 102 -4.89 11.08 23.21
C GLY A 102 -5.05 11.13 21.69
N ALA A 103 -6.06 11.87 21.22
CA ALA A 103 -6.25 12.09 19.79
C ALA A 103 -5.03 12.85 19.22
N PRO A 104 -4.48 12.43 18.07
CA PRO A 104 -3.37 13.15 17.48
C PRO A 104 -3.83 14.56 17.10
N GLU A 105 -2.98 15.55 17.36
CA GLU A 105 -3.23 16.95 16.96
C GLU A 105 -3.51 17.09 15.45
N ILE A 106 -2.87 16.22 14.66
CA ILE A 106 -3.10 16.09 13.22
C ILE A 106 -3.48 14.64 12.95
N PRO A 107 -4.74 14.36 12.54
CA PRO A 107 -5.14 13.03 12.11
C PRO A 107 -4.25 12.52 10.98
N MET A 108 -4.07 11.20 10.87
CA MET A 108 -3.32 10.65 9.76
C MET A 108 -3.96 11.05 8.43
N ALA A 109 -3.14 11.45 7.46
CA ALA A 109 -3.62 11.73 6.13
C ALA A 109 -4.20 10.47 5.48
N ARG A 110 -5.21 10.67 4.63
CA ARG A 110 -5.96 9.60 3.95
C ARG A 110 -5.82 9.72 2.43
N PRO A 111 -4.59 9.64 1.87
CA PRO A 111 -4.38 9.77 0.42
C PRO A 111 -5.11 8.67 -0.38
N TRP A 112 -5.45 7.55 0.27
CA TRP A 112 -6.23 6.44 -0.26
C TRP A 112 -7.74 6.70 -0.35
N ALA A 113 -8.29 7.75 0.28
CA ALA A 113 -9.74 7.93 0.41
C ALA A 113 -10.47 7.98 -0.94
N LYS A 114 -9.94 8.77 -1.88
CA LYS A 114 -10.47 8.91 -3.24
C LYS A 114 -10.49 7.61 -4.06
N LEU A 115 -9.67 6.62 -3.69
CA LEU A 115 -9.61 5.33 -4.38
C LEU A 115 -10.76 4.39 -3.95
N LEU A 116 -11.46 4.73 -2.87
CA LEU A 116 -12.65 4.04 -2.38
C LEU A 116 -13.94 4.71 -2.85
N GLU A 117 -13.85 5.91 -3.42
CA GLU A 117 -14.97 6.58 -4.06
C GLU A 117 -15.23 5.91 -5.41
N VAL A 118 -16.25 5.06 -5.46
CA VAL A 118 -16.71 4.45 -6.71
C VAL A 118 -17.21 5.58 -7.63
N PRO A 119 -16.82 5.63 -8.92
CA PRO A 119 -17.49 6.53 -9.84
C PRO A 119 -18.94 6.06 -9.94
N THR A 120 -19.85 6.84 -9.38
CA THR A 120 -21.29 6.67 -9.59
C THR A 120 -21.59 7.12 -11.02
N ASN A 121 -21.18 6.32 -11.99
CA ASN A 121 -21.62 6.51 -13.36
C ASN A 121 -23.02 5.89 -13.45
N GLY A 122 -24.03 6.75 -13.29
CA GLY A 122 -25.38 6.50 -13.79
C GLY A 122 -25.47 6.68 -15.30
#